data_AF-A0A947XTV7-F1
#
_entry.id   AF-A0A947XTV7-F1
#
_cell.length_a   1.000
_cell.length_b   1.000
_cell.length_c   1.000
_cell.angle_alpha   90.00
_cell.angle_beta   90.00
_cell.angle_gamma   90.00
#
_symmetry.space_group_name_H-M   'P 1'
#
loop_
_entity.id
_entity.type
_entity.pdbx_description
1 polymer ?
#
loop_
_entity_poly.entity_id
_entity_poly.type
_entity_poly.pdbx_seq_one_letter_code
_entity_poly.pdbx_strand_id
1 'polypeptide(L)'
;RVDAHFGWAKNIAIYDVSSDDSRFVEAIQFDGDLEEDGNEDKLAPKLEAIKDCAILYVAAIGGSGAARVVASKIHPIKVQEPEAIDDILVKLQGVLKGTPPPWLRKAIEKGQEKTFDFDEEEVEQNA
;
A
#
# COMPACT_ATOMS: atom_id res chain seq x y z
N ARG A 1 -9.83 -12.33 2.26
CA ARG A 1 -8.55 -13.07 2.28
C ARG A 1 -7.69 -12.52 1.17
N VAL A 2 -6.37 -12.69 1.24
CA VAL A 2 -5.47 -12.45 0.11
C VAL A 2 -5.29 -13.78 -0.61
N ASP A 3 -5.94 -13.93 -1.75
CA ASP A 3 -6.04 -15.19 -2.49
C ASP A 3 -5.97 -15.01 -4.02
N ALA A 4 -5.87 -13.78 -4.51
CA ALA A 4 -5.95 -13.46 -5.93
C ALA A 4 -4.60 -13.13 -6.58
N HIS A 5 -4.50 -13.44 -7.87
CA HIS A 5 -3.48 -12.85 -8.74
C HIS A 5 -3.83 -11.38 -9.01
N PHE A 6 -2.87 -10.45 -8.86
CA PHE A 6 -3.10 -9.01 -8.97
C PHE A 6 -3.83 -8.61 -10.26
N GLY A 7 -3.39 -9.14 -11.40
CA GLY A 7 -3.97 -8.77 -12.70
C GLY A 7 -5.46 -9.10 -12.85
N TRP A 8 -5.95 -10.12 -12.12
CA TRP A 8 -7.31 -10.65 -12.23
C TRP A 8 -8.08 -10.56 -10.92
N ALA A 9 -7.56 -9.80 -9.95
CA ALA A 9 -8.25 -9.56 -8.71
C ALA A 9 -9.57 -8.83 -9.01
N LYS A 10 -10.69 -9.46 -8.63
CA LYS A 10 -12.02 -8.85 -8.67
C LYS A 10 -12.17 -7.73 -7.65
N ASN A 11 -11.44 -7.84 -6.55
CA ASN A 11 -11.52 -6.91 -5.43
C ASN A 11 -10.12 -6.60 -4.94
N ILE A 12 -9.88 -5.33 -4.60
CA ILE A 12 -8.73 -4.90 -3.81
C ILE A 12 -9.29 -4.22 -2.56
N ALA A 13 -8.91 -4.71 -1.39
CA ALA A 13 -9.25 -4.10 -0.11
C ALA A 13 -8.11 -3.20 0.35
N ILE A 14 -8.42 -1.94 0.66
CA ILE A 14 -7.47 -0.92 1.10
C ILE A 14 -7.62 -0.75 2.60
N TYR A 15 -6.48 -0.78 3.29
CA TYR A 15 -6.40 -0.56 4.73
C TYR A 15 -5.38 0.54 5.02
N ASP A 16 -5.75 1.37 5.98
CA ASP A 16 -4.85 2.31 6.65
C ASP A 16 -4.31 1.60 7.91
N VAL A 17 -2.99 1.53 8.06
CA VAL A 17 -2.35 0.69 9.08
C VAL A 17 -1.31 1.52 9.83
N SER A 18 -1.48 1.63 11.14
CA SER A 18 -0.48 2.18 12.05
C SER A 18 0.17 1.06 12.85
N SER A 19 1.10 1.40 13.75
CA SER A 19 1.65 0.43 14.70
C SER A 19 0.55 -0.20 15.55
N ASP A 20 -0.47 0.56 15.93
CA ASP A 20 -1.39 0.18 17.01
C ASP A 20 -2.80 -0.19 16.55
N ASP A 21 -3.19 0.23 15.35
CA ASP A 21 -4.51 -0.04 14.78
C ASP A 21 -4.46 -0.21 13.26
N SER A 22 -5.53 -0.77 12.70
CA SER A 22 -5.75 -0.89 11.27
C SER A 22 -7.21 -0.59 10.96
N ARG A 23 -7.45 0.26 9.98
CA ARG A 23 -8.78 0.67 9.55
C ARG A 23 -9.01 0.26 8.11
N PHE A 24 -10.11 -0.44 7.86
CA PHE A 24 -10.60 -0.64 6.50
C PHE A 24 -11.03 0.70 5.91
N VAL A 25 -10.46 1.06 4.76
CA VAL A 25 -10.74 2.31 4.06
C VAL A 25 -11.85 2.06 3.04
N GLU A 26 -11.60 1.15 2.10
CA GLU A 26 -12.56 0.80 1.05
C GLU A 26 -12.20 -0.53 0.39
N ALA A 27 -13.16 -1.08 -0.36
CA ALA A 27 -12.93 -2.19 -1.26
C ALA A 27 -13.31 -1.74 -2.68
N ILE A 28 -12.34 -1.79 -3.58
CA ILE A 28 -12.53 -1.43 -4.98
C ILE A 28 -12.81 -2.71 -5.75
N GLN A 29 -13.96 -2.75 -6.41
CA GLN A 29 -14.35 -3.82 -7.30
C GLN A 29 -13.92 -3.49 -8.74
N PHE A 30 -13.39 -4.49 -9.45
CA PHE A 30 -13.01 -4.39 -10.85
C PHE A 30 -13.89 -5.33 -11.67
N ASP A 31 -14.60 -4.76 -12.63
CA ASP A 31 -15.37 -5.50 -13.62
C ASP A 31 -14.55 -5.68 -14.91
N GLY A 32 -14.84 -6.73 -15.68
CA GLY A 32 -14.18 -7.02 -16.96
C GLY A 32 -13.78 -8.47 -17.13
N ASP A 33 -13.15 -8.77 -18.26
CA ASP A 33 -12.70 -10.13 -18.59
C ASP A 33 -11.44 -10.48 -17.78
N LEU A 34 -11.57 -11.40 -16.83
CA LEU A 34 -10.51 -11.74 -15.87
C LEU A 34 -9.64 -12.90 -16.35
N GLU A 35 -9.70 -13.19 -17.64
CA GLU A 35 -8.93 -14.25 -18.28
C GLU A 35 -7.43 -13.93 -18.30
N GLU A 36 -6.62 -15.00 -18.23
CA GLU A 36 -5.17 -14.99 -18.41
C GLU A 36 -4.82 -14.81 -19.90
N ASP A 37 -5.22 -13.69 -20.49
CA ASP A 37 -4.98 -13.37 -21.91
C ASP A 37 -3.75 -12.47 -22.12
N GLY A 38 -3.10 -12.01 -21.03
CA GLY A 38 -1.95 -11.11 -21.09
C GLY A 38 -2.31 -9.67 -21.42
N ASN A 39 -3.59 -9.28 -21.37
CA ASN A 39 -4.02 -7.91 -21.67
C ASN A 39 -3.57 -6.93 -20.57
N GLU A 40 -2.60 -6.09 -20.90
CA GLU A 40 -2.01 -5.10 -19.99
C GLU A 40 -2.94 -3.92 -19.67
N ASP A 41 -3.98 -3.67 -20.48
CA ASP A 41 -4.96 -2.59 -20.24
C ASP A 41 -5.76 -2.84 -18.95
N LYS A 42 -5.82 -4.10 -18.48
CA LYS A 42 -6.49 -4.50 -17.23
C LYS A 42 -5.72 -4.10 -15.97
N LEU A 43 -4.43 -3.73 -16.10
CA LEU A 43 -3.56 -3.37 -14.97
C LEU A 43 -3.68 -1.89 -14.59
N ALA A 44 -3.88 -1.01 -15.56
CA ALA A 44 -3.95 0.44 -15.35
C ALA A 44 -4.96 0.84 -14.24
N PRO A 45 -6.24 0.40 -14.25
CA PRO A 45 -7.17 0.78 -13.20
C PRO A 45 -6.78 0.23 -11.82
N LYS A 46 -6.12 -0.94 -11.76
CA LYS A 46 -5.67 -1.52 -10.49
C LYS A 46 -4.46 -0.80 -9.94
N LEU A 47 -3.52 -0.37 -10.78
CA LEU A 47 -2.37 0.44 -10.39
C LEU A 47 -2.81 1.81 -9.87
N GLU A 48 -3.78 2.43 -10.52
CA GLU A 48 -4.38 3.70 -10.09
C GLU A 48 -5.04 3.56 -8.71
N ALA A 49 -5.79 2.47 -8.49
CA ALA A 49 -6.45 2.19 -7.22
C ALA A 49 -5.49 2.06 -6.03
N ILE A 50 -4.24 1.66 -6.24
CA ILE A 50 -3.26 1.44 -5.16
C ILE A 50 -2.13 2.49 -5.15
N LYS A 51 -2.22 3.54 -5.97
CA LYS A 51 -1.10 4.48 -6.20
C LYS A 51 -0.59 5.17 -4.93
N ASP A 52 -1.45 5.29 -3.92
CA ASP A 52 -1.16 5.92 -2.62
C ASP A 52 -0.84 4.89 -1.52
N CYS A 53 -0.83 3.59 -1.85
CA CYS A 53 -0.48 2.53 -0.92
C CYS A 53 1.04 2.30 -0.85
N ALA A 54 1.56 1.99 0.33
CA ALA A 54 2.98 1.64 0.49
C ALA A 54 3.27 0.15 0.20
N ILE A 55 2.30 -0.73 0.46
CA ILE A 55 2.45 -2.18 0.40
C ILE A 55 1.27 -2.78 -0.37
N LEU A 56 1.54 -3.81 -1.18
CA LEU A 56 0.52 -4.62 -1.84
C LEU A 56 0.73 -6.09 -1.44
N TYR A 57 -0.24 -6.69 -0.74
CA TYR A 57 -0.26 -8.14 -0.50
C TYR A 57 -1.04 -8.86 -1.61
N VAL A 58 -0.44 -9.90 -2.19
CA VAL A 58 -1.00 -10.65 -3.34
C VAL A 58 -0.70 -12.14 -3.24
N ALA A 59 -1.58 -13.00 -3.76
CA ALA A 59 -1.27 -14.43 -3.90
C ALA A 59 -0.33 -14.69 -5.08
N ALA A 60 -0.48 -13.91 -6.16
CA ALA A 60 0.42 -13.96 -7.30
C ALA A 60 0.44 -12.63 -8.08
N ILE A 61 1.52 -12.40 -8.81
CA ILE A 61 1.67 -11.23 -9.67
C ILE A 61 2.69 -11.57 -10.78
N GLY A 62 2.30 -11.35 -12.04
CA GLY A 62 3.18 -11.50 -13.19
C GLY A 62 4.29 -10.45 -13.22
N GLY A 63 5.38 -10.73 -13.94
CA GLY A 63 6.58 -9.87 -13.96
C GLY A 63 6.32 -8.43 -14.41
N SER A 64 5.50 -8.22 -15.45
CA SER A 64 5.13 -6.87 -15.91
C SER A 64 4.34 -6.09 -14.86
N GLY A 65 3.37 -6.74 -14.20
CA GLY A 65 2.62 -6.18 -13.09
C GLY A 65 3.51 -5.81 -11.92
N ALA A 66 4.40 -6.71 -11.50
CA ALA A 66 5.33 -6.48 -10.40
C ALA A 66 6.27 -5.30 -10.68
N ALA A 67 6.80 -5.21 -11.90
CA ALA A 67 7.65 -4.09 -12.31
C ALA A 67 6.91 -2.75 -12.23
N ARG A 68 5.64 -2.69 -12.64
CA ARG A 68 4.83 -1.46 -12.56
C ARG A 68 4.48 -1.08 -11.11
N VAL A 69 4.13 -2.05 -10.27
CA VAL A 69 3.87 -1.82 -8.83
C VAL A 69 5.12 -1.23 -8.15
N VAL A 70 6.29 -1.80 -8.41
CA VAL A 70 7.56 -1.28 -7.88
C VAL A 70 7.89 0.10 -8.44
N ALA A 71 7.64 0.34 -9.73
CA ALA A 71 7.83 1.67 -10.35
C ALA A 71 6.93 2.74 -9.72
N SER A 72 5.73 2.36 -9.27
CA SER A 72 4.83 3.21 -8.49
C SER A 72 5.24 3.39 -7.02
N LYS A 73 6.42 2.89 -6.63
CA LYS A 73 6.97 2.94 -5.26
C LYS A 73 6.15 2.16 -4.23
N ILE A 74 5.46 1.13 -4.69
CA ILE A 74 4.68 0.21 -3.85
C ILE A 74 5.48 -1.07 -3.68
N HIS A 75 5.54 -1.62 -2.46
CA HIS A 75 6.24 -2.86 -2.20
C HIS A 75 5.30 -4.08 -2.32
N PRO A 76 5.42 -4.94 -3.35
CA PRO A 76 4.61 -6.15 -3.45
C PRO A 76 5.14 -7.24 -2.51
N ILE A 77 4.26 -7.84 -1.72
CA ILE A 77 4.53 -8.99 -0.86
C ILE A 77 3.64 -10.14 -1.30
N LYS A 78 4.29 -11.25 -1.67
CA LYS A 78 3.59 -12.48 -2.06
C LYS A 78 3.27 -13.32 -0.82
N VAL A 79 2.00 -13.69 -0.64
CA VAL A 79 1.61 -14.72 0.34
C VAL A 79 1.82 -16.11 -0.25
N GLN A 80 2.28 -17.07 0.56
CA GLN A 80 2.55 -18.44 0.09
C GLN A 80 1.26 -19.24 -0.13
N GLU A 81 0.26 -19.00 0.72
CA GLU A 81 -1.06 -19.62 0.67
C GLU A 81 -2.13 -18.56 0.94
N PRO A 82 -3.40 -18.79 0.56
CA PRO A 82 -4.49 -17.87 0.88
C PRO A 82 -4.54 -17.51 2.38
N GLU A 83 -4.38 -16.23 2.68
CA GLU A 83 -4.23 -15.75 4.07
C GLU A 83 -5.36 -14.81 4.46
N ALA A 84 -5.82 -14.85 5.72
CA ALA A 84 -6.80 -13.88 6.21
C ALA A 84 -6.18 -12.49 6.25
N ILE A 85 -6.96 -11.46 5.91
CA ILE A 85 -6.45 -10.09 5.91
C ILE A 85 -6.09 -9.67 7.34
N ASP A 86 -6.93 -10.04 8.32
CA ASP A 86 -6.70 -9.74 9.74
C ASP A 86 -5.36 -10.31 10.24
N ASP A 87 -5.00 -11.53 9.84
CA ASP A 87 -3.72 -12.15 10.21
C ASP A 87 -2.52 -11.38 9.62
N ILE A 88 -2.65 -10.91 8.38
CA ILE A 88 -1.63 -10.08 7.73
C ILE A 88 -1.48 -8.74 8.45
N LEU A 89 -2.60 -8.10 8.83
CA LEU A 89 -2.59 -6.82 9.54
C LEU A 89 -1.88 -6.95 10.89
N VAL A 90 -2.18 -8.01 11.66
CA VAL A 90 -1.50 -8.29 12.94
C VAL A 90 0.01 -8.49 12.74
N LYS A 91 0.41 -9.25 11.72
CA LYS A 91 1.84 -9.47 11.40
C LYS A 91 2.52 -8.15 11.02
N LEU A 92 1.89 -7.34 10.18
CA LEU A 92 2.42 -6.06 9.75
C LEU A 92 2.57 -5.11 10.94
N GLN A 93 1.57 -4.99 11.81
CA GLN A 93 1.65 -4.22 13.05
C GLN A 93 2.81 -4.69 13.95
N GLY A 94 3.04 -6.01 14.04
CA GLY A 94 4.20 -6.56 14.74
C GLY A 94 5.54 -6.06 14.16
N VAL A 95 5.65 -5.99 12.82
CA VAL A 95 6.82 -5.43 12.14
C VAL A 95 6.96 -3.93 12.42
N LEU A 96 5.85 -3.19 12.41
CA LEU A 96 5.82 -1.74 12.66
C LEU A 96 6.24 -1.40 14.09
N LYS A 97 5.80 -2.18 15.10
CA LYS A 97 6.15 -1.99 16.52
C LYS A 97 7.59 -2.39 16.85
N GLY A 98 8.14 -3.34 16.10
CA GLY A 98 9.50 -3.82 16.30
C GLY A 98 10.54 -2.91 15.65
N THR A 99 11.35 -3.50 14.77
CA THR A 99 12.35 -2.76 14.00
C THR A 99 11.96 -2.80 12.53
N PRO A 100 11.07 -1.91 12.06
CA PRO A 100 10.65 -1.92 10.67
C PRO A 100 11.87 -1.76 9.74
N PRO A 101 11.89 -2.41 8.57
CA PRO A 101 12.93 -2.21 7.58
C PRO A 101 13.10 -0.73 7.19
N PRO A 102 14.29 -0.28 6.76
CA PRO A 102 14.52 1.12 6.43
C PRO A 102 13.54 1.71 5.41
N TRP A 103 13.13 0.91 4.42
CA TRP A 103 12.16 1.33 3.41
C TRP A 103 10.77 1.57 4.01
N LEU A 104 10.35 0.74 4.97
CA LEU A 104 9.05 0.85 5.62
C LEU A 104 9.02 2.02 6.59
N ARG A 105 10.10 2.26 7.34
CA ARG A 105 10.26 3.48 8.14
C ARG A 105 10.04 4.74 7.32
N LYS A 106 10.70 4.82 6.16
CA LYS A 106 10.57 5.97 5.25
C LYS A 106 9.15 6.13 4.70
N ALA A 107 8.43 5.03 4.47
CA ALA A 107 7.04 5.08 4.00
C ALA A 107 6.10 5.65 5.08
N ILE A 108 6.28 5.25 6.35
CA ILE A 108 5.52 5.77 7.50
C ILE A 108 5.75 7.28 7.67
N GLU A 109 7.02 7.72 7.63
CA GLU A 109 7.39 9.13 7.77
C GLU A 109 6.82 10.02 6.65
N LYS A 110 6.64 9.47 5.44
CA LYS A 110 6.05 10.20 4.31
C LYS A 110 4.53 10.35 4.44
N GLY A 111 3.86 9.42 5.13
CA GLY A 111 2.42 9.48 5.41
C GLY A 111 2.06 10.44 6.56
N GLN A 112 3.05 10.85 7.36
CA GLN A 112 2.89 11.91 8.35
C GLN A 112 3.07 13.26 7.64
N GLU A 113 2.00 14.05 7.51
CA GLU A 113 2.13 15.44 7.09
C GLU A 113 3.10 16.16 8.05
N LYS A 114 4.17 16.72 7.50
CA LYS A 114 5.08 17.57 8.27
C LYS A 114 4.37 18.88 8.54
N THR A 115 3.79 19.03 9.73
CA THR A 115 3.42 20.34 10.26
C THR A 115 4.74 21.06 10.59
N PHE A 116 5.22 21.88 9.66
CA PHE A 116 6.23 22.87 9.98
C PHE A 116 5.51 24.03 10.66
N ASP A 117 5.41 24.00 11.99
CA ASP A 117 5.16 25.21 12.78
C ASP A 117 6.43 26.07 12.66
N PHE A 118 6.40 27.03 11.75
CA PHE A 118 7.29 28.16 11.83
C PHE A 118 6.72 29.06 12.92
N ASP A 119 7.21 28.92 14.15
CA ASP A 119 7.03 29.96 15.16
C ASP A 119 7.66 31.25 14.60
N GLU A 120 6.81 32.26 14.39
CA GLU A 120 7.20 33.63 14.09
C GLU A 120 8.09 34.15 15.22
N GLU A 121 9.41 34.12 15.05
CA GLU A 121 10.31 34.95 15.85
C GLU A 121 10.16 36.40 15.38
N GLU A 122 9.21 37.12 16.01
CA GLU A 122 9.20 38.57 16.07
C GLU A 122 10.50 39.07 16.73
N VAL A 123 11.41 39.58 15.92
CA VAL A 123 12.50 40.49 16.32
C VAL A 123 12.61 41.49 15.16
N GLU A 124 12.47 42.80 15.34
CA GLU A 124 13.27 43.59 16.26
C GLU A 124 12.65 44.99 16.40
N GLN A 125 12.55 45.45 17.64
CA GLN A 125 12.42 46.87 17.99
C GLN A 125 13.62 47.64 17.42
N ASN A 126 13.39 48.80 16.79
CA ASN A 126 14.19 50.03 16.93
C ASN A 126 13.84 51.05 15.82
N ALA A 127 13.08 52.09 16.18
CA ALA A 127 13.32 53.51 15.85
C ALA A 127 12.26 54.40 16.51
#